data_AF-A0A4U9H7X7-F1
#
_entry.id   AF-A0A4U9H7X7-F1
#
_cell.length_a   1.000
_cell.length_b   1.000
_cell.length_c   1.000
_cell.angle_alpha   90.00
_cell.angle_beta   90.00
_cell.angle_gamma   90.00
#
_symmetry.space_group_name_H-M   'P 1'
#
loop_
_entity.id
_entity.type
_entity.pdbx_description
1 polymer ?
#
loop_
_entity_poly.entity_id
_entity_poly.type
_entity_poly.pdbx_seq_one_letter_code
_entity_poly.pdbx_strand_id
1 'polypeptide(L)'
;MRLISLGGRLFYRIVASLLVLISVAASYYMTFFNVVIGYGIIVSVMTTDIDLSKEVVGMHFVVWMLVVSALPLLLIWRNDLRDTLIEQLKTPGRRLKPLLVLLAVVALVWLPLRTLDKEQTAQEKITNVDLPSYGGVVAHSYLPSNWLSALGLFAYTRYDESQDAANMFDPAQHFTYVAPDGIDDTYVVFIIGETTRWDHMGMLGYERDTTPKLSKEKNLVAFRGEVLRYLDQAVAALHVCARRRHVGQPAAHAEKSRISLRC
;
A
#
# COMPACT_ATOMS: atom_id res chain seq x y z
N MET A 1 14.16 16.36 -6.01
CA MET A 1 15.62 16.48 -6.18
C MET A 1 16.23 17.77 -5.63
N ARG A 2 15.72 18.97 -5.95
CA ARG A 2 16.35 20.24 -5.49
C ARG A 2 16.50 20.36 -3.96
N LEU A 3 15.46 20.03 -3.19
CA LEU A 3 15.49 20.08 -1.71
C LEU A 3 16.56 19.14 -1.10
N ILE A 4 16.84 18.02 -1.75
CA ILE A 4 17.84 17.04 -1.27
C ILE A 4 19.27 17.60 -1.39
N SER A 5 19.51 18.57 -2.29
CA SER A 5 20.81 19.23 -2.43
C SER A 5 21.17 20.16 -1.25
N LEU A 6 20.25 20.37 -0.30
CA LEU A 6 20.51 21.06 0.97
C LEU A 6 21.45 20.27 1.89
N GLY A 7 21.56 18.95 1.74
CA GLY A 7 22.48 18.12 2.54
C GLY A 7 23.93 18.08 2.03
N GLY A 8 24.26 18.86 0.99
CA GLY A 8 25.56 18.83 0.33
C GLY A 8 25.65 17.83 -0.83
N ARG A 9 26.78 17.86 -1.57
CA ARG A 9 26.94 17.11 -2.83
C ARG A 9 26.93 15.60 -2.64
N LEU A 10 27.59 15.10 -1.58
CA LEU A 10 27.67 13.67 -1.30
C LEU A 10 26.31 13.10 -0.88
N PHE A 11 25.63 13.78 0.04
CA PHE A 11 24.28 13.41 0.48
C PHE A 11 23.30 13.36 -0.71
N TYR A 12 23.34 14.38 -1.58
CA TYR A 12 22.52 14.38 -2.78
C TYR A 12 22.77 13.16 -3.67
N ARG A 13 24.04 12.81 -3.93
CA ARG A 13 24.37 11.66 -4.78
C ARG A 13 23.84 10.36 -4.19
N ILE A 14 24.00 10.16 -2.87
CA ILE A 14 23.53 8.95 -2.19
C ILE A 14 22.00 8.86 -2.24
N VAL A 15 21.30 9.92 -1.82
CA VAL A 15 19.83 9.91 -1.77
C VAL A 15 19.22 9.86 -3.17
N ALA A 16 19.78 10.57 -4.15
CA ALA A 16 19.29 10.50 -5.53
C ALA A 16 19.51 9.11 -6.15
N SER A 17 20.65 8.47 -5.87
CA SER A 17 20.91 7.09 -6.30
C SER A 17 19.92 6.12 -5.65
N LEU A 18 19.66 6.26 -4.35
CA LEU A 18 18.70 5.43 -3.62
C LEU A 18 17.28 5.60 -4.18
N LEU A 19 16.84 6.83 -4.41
CA LEU A 19 15.53 7.13 -5.01
C LEU A 19 15.40 6.47 -6.39
N VAL A 20 16.43 6.56 -7.23
CA VAL A 20 16.43 5.92 -8.55
C VAL A 20 16.37 4.41 -8.41
N LEU A 21 17.20 3.81 -7.55
CA LEU A 21 17.22 2.36 -7.38
C LEU A 21 15.87 1.81 -6.88
N ILE A 22 15.26 2.45 -5.89
CA ILE A 22 13.92 2.08 -5.42
C ILE A 22 12.88 2.24 -6.54
N SER A 23 12.96 3.33 -7.32
CA SER A 23 12.07 3.53 -8.45
C SER A 23 12.25 2.52 -9.58
N VAL A 24 13.48 2.06 -9.84
CA VAL A 24 13.74 1.01 -10.85
C VAL A 24 13.24 -0.34 -10.37
N ALA A 25 13.41 -0.66 -9.09
CA ALA A 25 12.84 -1.87 -8.49
C ALA A 25 11.31 -1.83 -8.59
N ALA A 26 10.70 -0.71 -8.20
CA ALA A 26 9.27 -0.49 -8.32
C ALA A 26 8.76 -0.58 -9.77
N SER A 27 9.49 -0.03 -10.76
CA SER A 27 9.09 -0.09 -12.17
C SER A 27 9.04 -1.51 -12.73
N TYR A 28 9.92 -2.40 -12.24
CA TYR A 28 9.89 -3.81 -12.60
C TYR A 28 8.55 -4.45 -12.21
N TYR A 29 8.14 -4.28 -10.95
CA TYR A 29 6.87 -4.82 -10.46
C TYR A 29 5.65 -4.21 -11.16
N MET A 30 5.70 -2.92 -11.49
CA MET A 30 4.64 -2.27 -12.27
C MET A 30 4.55 -2.81 -13.70
N THR A 31 5.69 -3.07 -14.36
CA THR A 31 5.71 -3.46 -15.78
C THR A 31 5.38 -4.93 -15.99
N PHE A 32 5.97 -5.82 -15.18
CA PHE A 32 5.84 -7.27 -15.38
C PHE A 32 4.66 -7.88 -14.64
N PHE A 33 4.34 -7.36 -13.45
CA PHE A 33 3.26 -7.89 -12.61
C PHE A 33 2.00 -7.02 -12.63
N ASN A 34 2.01 -5.89 -13.37
CA ASN A 34 0.90 -4.93 -13.44
C ASN A 34 0.40 -4.50 -12.03
N VAL A 35 1.34 -4.39 -11.08
CA VAL A 35 1.04 -4.00 -9.70
C VAL A 35 0.98 -2.49 -9.60
N VAL A 36 -0.09 -1.97 -8.98
CA VAL A 36 -0.18 -0.56 -8.59
C VAL A 36 0.37 -0.41 -7.17
N ILE A 37 1.38 0.44 -7.00
CA ILE A 37 2.02 0.64 -5.70
C ILE A 37 1.17 1.60 -4.85
N GLY A 38 0.31 1.01 -4.04
CA GLY A 38 -0.49 1.69 -3.03
C GLY A 38 -0.05 1.36 -1.60
N TYR A 39 -0.90 1.75 -0.65
CA TYR A 39 -0.69 1.51 0.78
C TYR A 39 -0.47 0.01 1.12
N GLY A 40 -1.32 -0.87 0.58
CA GLY A 40 -1.25 -2.32 0.84
C GLY A 40 0.12 -2.91 0.53
N ILE A 41 0.64 -2.64 -0.67
CA ILE A 41 1.95 -3.13 -1.11
C ILE A 41 3.07 -2.65 -0.19
N ILE A 42 3.04 -1.40 0.28
CA ILE A 42 4.05 -0.89 1.20
C ILE A 42 3.94 -1.55 2.57
N VAL A 43 2.72 -1.75 3.09
CA VAL A 43 2.51 -2.52 4.34
C VAL A 43 3.09 -3.91 4.17
N SER A 44 2.72 -4.61 3.10
CA SER A 44 3.20 -5.94 2.78
C SER A 44 4.72 -5.98 2.77
N VAL A 45 5.41 -5.13 1.99
CA VAL A 45 6.87 -5.07 1.95
C VAL A 45 7.49 -4.78 3.32
N MET A 46 6.89 -3.90 4.13
CA MET A 46 7.39 -3.57 5.47
C MET A 46 7.16 -4.68 6.50
N THR A 47 6.19 -5.57 6.27
CA THR A 47 5.86 -6.70 7.16
C THR A 47 6.32 -8.05 6.61
N THR A 48 6.81 -8.12 5.38
CA THR A 48 7.16 -9.37 4.70
C THR A 48 8.44 -9.95 5.27
N ASP A 49 8.45 -11.27 5.49
CA ASP A 49 9.63 -12.02 5.90
C ASP A 49 10.67 -12.15 4.78
N ILE A 50 11.94 -12.20 5.20
CA ILE A 50 13.10 -12.24 4.30
C ILE A 50 13.09 -13.50 3.40
N ASP A 51 12.53 -14.61 3.87
CA ASP A 51 12.54 -15.87 3.13
C ASP A 51 11.55 -15.88 1.98
N LEU A 52 10.37 -15.28 2.14
CA LEU A 52 9.41 -15.07 1.05
C LEU A 52 10.00 -14.15 -0.03
N SER A 53 10.71 -13.11 0.40
CA SER A 53 11.24 -12.10 -0.52
C SER A 53 12.34 -12.63 -1.44
N LYS A 54 13.12 -13.63 -1.01
CA LYS A 54 14.20 -14.21 -1.82
C LYS A 54 13.68 -14.99 -3.03
N GLU A 55 12.55 -15.67 -2.89
CA GLU A 55 11.95 -16.46 -3.98
C GLU A 55 11.46 -15.56 -5.13
N VAL A 56 11.14 -14.31 -4.82
CA VAL A 56 10.70 -13.30 -5.81
C VAL A 56 11.89 -12.73 -6.61
N VAL A 57 13.11 -12.79 -6.07
CA VAL A 57 14.32 -12.21 -6.70
C VAL A 57 14.90 -13.20 -7.72
N GLY A 58 14.38 -13.14 -8.95
CA GLY A 58 14.93 -13.87 -10.10
C GLY A 58 16.08 -13.15 -10.80
N MET A 59 16.80 -13.88 -11.66
CA MET A 59 17.88 -13.32 -12.50
C MET A 59 17.41 -12.15 -13.37
N HIS A 60 16.17 -12.22 -13.87
CA HIS A 60 15.54 -11.16 -14.67
C HIS A 60 15.44 -9.83 -13.92
N PHE A 61 15.12 -9.88 -12.61
CA PHE A 61 15.07 -8.68 -11.77
C PHE A 61 16.45 -8.03 -11.65
N VAL A 62 17.50 -8.82 -11.44
CA VAL A 62 18.87 -8.32 -11.34
C VAL A 62 19.33 -7.66 -12.64
N VAL A 63 19.08 -8.30 -13.78
CA VAL A 63 19.41 -7.74 -15.10
C VAL A 63 18.66 -6.43 -15.34
N TRP A 64 17.36 -6.37 -15.03
CA TRP A 64 16.56 -5.15 -15.13
C TRP A 64 17.13 -4.02 -14.26
N MET A 65 17.42 -4.33 -12.99
CA MET A 65 18.02 -3.38 -12.06
C MET A 65 19.32 -2.81 -12.61
N LEU A 66 20.23 -3.65 -13.10
CA LEU A 66 21.52 -3.21 -13.63
C LEU A 66 21.38 -2.36 -14.89
N VAL A 67 20.61 -2.82 -15.88
CA VAL A 67 20.49 -2.14 -17.17
C VAL A 67 19.76 -0.80 -17.03
N VAL A 68 18.63 -0.78 -16.33
CA VAL A 68 17.79 0.42 -16.22
C VAL A 68 18.37 1.44 -15.24
N SER A 69 19.08 1.00 -14.19
CA SER A 69 19.73 1.95 -13.26
C SER A 69 21.09 2.46 -13.74
N ALA A 70 21.79 1.76 -14.63
CA ALA A 70 23.13 2.17 -15.09
C ALA A 70 23.14 3.58 -15.69
N LEU A 71 22.23 3.87 -16.63
CA LEU A 71 22.15 5.18 -17.27
C LEU A 71 21.87 6.33 -16.28
N PRO A 72 20.79 6.31 -15.47
CA PRO A 72 20.51 7.39 -14.53
C PRO A 72 21.57 7.52 -13.43
N LEU A 73 22.15 6.42 -12.95
CA LEU A 73 23.25 6.50 -11.98
C LEU A 73 24.50 7.13 -12.61
N LEU A 74 24.88 6.76 -13.83
CA LEU A 74 25.98 7.39 -14.55
C LEU A 74 25.76 8.89 -14.70
N LEU A 75 24.54 9.32 -15.06
CA LEU A 75 24.21 10.75 -15.19
C LEU A 75 24.30 11.50 -13.85
N ILE A 76 23.87 10.88 -12.74
CA ILE A 76 23.95 11.49 -11.40
C ILE A 76 25.41 11.65 -10.96
N TRP A 77 26.24 10.63 -11.18
CA TRP A 77 27.62 10.59 -10.70
C TRP A 77 28.60 11.37 -11.58
N ARG A 78 28.33 11.43 -12.89
CA ARG A 78 29.13 12.22 -13.85
C ARG A 78 28.82 13.72 -13.80
N ASN A 79 27.72 14.11 -13.16
CA ASN A 79 27.38 15.52 -13.00
C ASN A 79 28.20 16.17 -11.87
N ASP A 80 28.82 17.31 -12.17
CA ASP A 80 29.62 18.10 -11.23
C ASP A 80 28.79 18.80 -10.15
N LEU A 81 27.45 18.74 -10.23
CA LEU A 81 26.53 19.29 -9.22
C LEU A 81 26.84 20.76 -8.88
N ARG A 82 27.18 21.54 -9.91
CA ARG A 82 27.37 23.00 -9.82
C ARG A 82 25.99 23.66 -9.63
N ASP A 83 25.92 24.70 -8.79
CA ASP A 83 24.69 25.39 -8.38
C ASP A 83 23.76 24.59 -7.44
N THR A 84 24.29 24.12 -6.30
CA THR A 84 23.44 23.56 -5.23
C THR A 84 22.48 24.63 -4.68
N LEU A 85 21.35 24.21 -4.10
CA LEU A 85 20.36 25.15 -3.56
C LEU A 85 20.97 26.08 -2.50
N ILE A 86 21.95 25.60 -1.72
CA ILE A 86 22.71 26.40 -0.75
C ILE A 86 23.53 27.51 -1.43
N GLU A 87 24.18 27.19 -2.56
CA GLU A 87 25.02 28.13 -3.31
C GLU A 87 24.18 29.22 -4.00
N GLN A 88 22.99 28.85 -4.49
CA GLN A 88 21.98 29.78 -5.00
C GLN A 88 21.31 30.60 -3.90
N LEU A 89 21.11 30.03 -2.70
CA LEU A 89 20.59 30.76 -1.56
C LEU A 89 21.61 31.78 -1.02
N LYS A 90 22.91 31.59 -1.25
CA LYS A 90 23.95 32.54 -0.84
C LYS A 90 24.19 33.66 -1.87
N THR A 91 23.85 33.48 -3.14
CA THR A 91 24.03 34.50 -4.19
C THR A 91 22.73 35.30 -4.46
N PRO A 92 22.64 36.59 -4.08
CA PRO A 92 21.49 37.42 -4.41
C PRO A 92 21.41 37.67 -5.92
N GLY A 93 20.23 37.55 -6.52
CA GLY A 93 19.97 37.81 -7.95
C GLY A 93 19.78 36.59 -8.86
N ARG A 94 20.30 35.40 -8.49
CA ARG A 94 20.09 34.16 -9.26
C ARG A 94 18.84 33.36 -8.86
N ARG A 95 18.09 33.82 -7.85
CA ARG A 95 16.94 33.10 -7.26
C ARG A 95 15.64 33.22 -8.06
N LEU A 96 15.48 34.29 -8.84
CA LEU A 96 14.21 34.60 -9.51
C LEU A 96 13.89 33.59 -10.62
N LYS A 97 14.87 33.28 -11.49
CA LYS A 97 14.70 32.33 -12.60
C LYS A 97 14.28 30.92 -12.13
N PRO A 98 14.98 30.24 -11.20
CA PRO A 98 14.59 28.90 -10.76
C PRO A 98 13.26 28.89 -9.99
N LEU A 99 12.92 29.98 -9.30
CA LEU A 99 11.65 30.14 -8.60
C LEU A 99 10.49 30.34 -9.58
N LEU A 100 10.67 31.17 -10.61
CA LEU A 100 9.68 31.33 -11.69
C LEU A 100 9.47 30.04 -12.46
N VAL A 101 10.54 29.29 -12.78
CA VAL A 101 10.43 27.98 -13.41
C VAL A 101 9.68 27.00 -12.49
N LEU A 102 9.96 27.01 -11.19
CA LEU A 102 9.24 26.16 -10.23
C LEU A 102 7.75 26.51 -10.19
N LEU A 103 7.41 27.79 -10.06
CA LEU A 103 6.02 28.25 -10.04
C LEU A 103 5.31 27.94 -11.36
N ALA A 104 5.97 28.10 -12.50
CA ALA A 104 5.42 27.76 -13.81
C ALA A 104 5.14 26.26 -13.93
N VAL A 105 6.07 25.40 -13.49
CA VAL A 105 5.87 23.94 -13.48
C VAL A 105 4.73 23.55 -12.54
N VAL A 106 4.69 24.14 -11.33
CA VAL A 106 3.59 23.89 -10.38
C VAL A 106 2.26 24.33 -10.98
N ALA A 107 2.18 25.50 -11.61
CA ALA A 107 0.96 25.96 -12.26
C ALA A 107 0.54 25.04 -13.42
N LEU A 108 1.49 24.64 -14.28
CA LEU A 108 1.24 23.76 -15.43
C LEU A 108 0.76 22.36 -15.02
N VAL A 109 1.20 21.85 -13.88
CA VAL A 109 0.76 20.55 -13.37
C VAL A 109 -0.53 20.68 -12.55
N TRP A 110 -0.63 21.71 -11.70
CA TRP A 110 -1.75 21.88 -10.79
C TRP A 110 -3.03 22.31 -11.50
N LEU A 111 -2.95 23.21 -12.49
CA LEU A 111 -4.14 23.74 -13.15
C LEU A 111 -4.94 22.64 -13.87
N PRO A 112 -4.32 21.79 -14.73
CA PRO A 112 -5.05 20.72 -15.42
C PRO A 112 -5.56 19.65 -14.46
N LEU A 113 -4.76 19.28 -13.45
CA LEU A 113 -5.20 18.32 -12.43
C LEU A 113 -6.45 18.82 -11.70
N ARG A 114 -6.49 20.11 -11.33
CA ARG A 114 -7.62 20.70 -10.63
C ARG A 114 -8.86 20.86 -11.51
N THR A 115 -8.71 21.08 -12.81
CA THR A 115 -9.85 21.13 -13.73
C THR A 115 -10.46 19.75 -13.91
N LEU A 116 -9.63 18.72 -14.14
CA LEU A 116 -10.09 17.34 -14.30
C LEU A 116 -10.76 16.80 -13.03
N ASP A 117 -10.20 17.10 -11.85
CA ASP A 117 -10.77 16.70 -10.57
C ASP A 117 -12.16 17.31 -10.35
N LYS A 118 -12.36 18.58 -10.68
CA LYS A 118 -13.68 19.23 -10.61
C LYS A 118 -14.71 18.61 -11.56
N GLU A 119 -14.29 18.28 -12.77
CA GLU A 119 -15.17 17.61 -13.74
C GLU A 119 -15.56 16.21 -13.27
N GLN A 120 -14.61 15.46 -12.71
CA GLN A 120 -14.89 14.15 -12.13
C GLN A 120 -15.85 14.26 -10.94
N THR A 121 -15.62 15.16 -9.99
CA THR A 121 -16.51 15.37 -8.85
C THR A 121 -17.91 15.81 -9.28
N ALA A 122 -18.04 16.58 -10.37
CA ALA A 122 -19.34 16.92 -10.93
C ALA A 122 -20.06 15.68 -11.48
N GLN A 123 -19.34 14.78 -12.16
CA GLN A 123 -19.88 13.51 -12.66
C GLN A 123 -20.23 12.52 -11.53
N GLU A 124 -19.41 12.43 -10.48
CA GLU A 124 -19.66 11.60 -9.29
C GLU A 124 -20.98 12.00 -8.63
N LYS A 125 -21.23 13.30 -8.48
CA LYS A 125 -22.49 13.83 -7.94
C LYS A 125 -23.71 13.50 -8.78
N ILE A 126 -23.55 13.41 -10.11
CA ILE A 126 -24.64 13.07 -11.03
C ILE A 126 -24.89 11.55 -11.02
N THR A 127 -23.82 10.76 -11.00
CA THR A 127 -23.88 9.30 -11.13
C THR A 127 -24.07 8.56 -9.80
N ASN A 128 -23.89 9.24 -8.65
CA ASN A 128 -23.86 8.64 -7.30
C ASN A 128 -22.89 7.45 -7.20
N VAL A 129 -21.80 7.49 -7.97
CA VAL A 129 -20.71 6.53 -7.88
C VAL A 129 -19.51 7.28 -7.34
N ASP A 130 -18.97 6.82 -6.21
CA ASP A 130 -17.72 7.35 -5.67
C ASP A 130 -16.55 6.76 -6.46
N LEU A 131 -15.80 7.61 -7.16
CA LEU A 131 -14.55 7.24 -7.81
C LEU A 131 -13.37 7.79 -7.01
N PRO A 132 -12.18 7.14 -7.09
CA PRO A 132 -10.97 7.69 -6.51
C PRO A 132 -10.60 9.01 -7.20
N SER A 133 -10.13 10.00 -6.44
CA SER A 133 -9.78 11.31 -6.99
C SER A 133 -8.72 11.20 -8.09
N TYR A 134 -8.86 11.98 -9.16
CA TYR A 134 -7.91 12.01 -10.28
C TYR A 134 -6.48 12.24 -9.80
N GLY A 135 -6.31 13.18 -8.87
CA GLY A 135 -5.00 13.48 -8.26
C GLY A 135 -4.41 12.28 -7.52
N GLY A 136 -5.24 11.52 -6.80
CA GLY A 136 -4.83 10.29 -6.13
C GLY A 136 -4.38 9.21 -7.12
N VAL A 137 -5.16 9.00 -8.19
CA VAL A 137 -4.81 8.04 -9.26
C VAL A 137 -3.45 8.39 -9.86
N VAL A 138 -3.22 9.66 -10.22
CA VAL A 138 -1.94 10.12 -10.76
C VAL A 138 -0.81 9.92 -9.77
N ALA A 139 -1.01 10.28 -8.50
CA ALA A 139 0.02 10.13 -7.46
C ALA A 139 0.48 8.67 -7.33
N HIS A 140 -0.41 7.70 -7.45
CA HIS A 140 -0.11 6.26 -7.38
C HIS A 140 0.30 5.62 -8.71
N SER A 141 0.12 6.31 -9.84
CA SER A 141 0.43 5.78 -11.17
C SER A 141 1.88 6.01 -11.60
N TYR A 142 2.57 7.01 -11.05
CA TYR A 142 3.89 7.42 -11.51
C TYR A 142 4.99 7.30 -10.45
N LEU A 143 6.20 7.00 -10.91
CA LEU A 143 7.41 6.94 -10.09
C LEU A 143 8.08 8.31 -10.02
N PRO A 144 8.65 8.73 -8.88
CA PRO A 144 8.67 8.05 -7.57
C PRO A 144 7.46 8.40 -6.68
N SER A 145 6.48 9.19 -7.17
CA SER A 145 5.40 9.71 -6.32
C SER A 145 4.57 8.62 -5.68
N ASN A 146 4.39 7.49 -6.37
CA ASN A 146 3.57 6.37 -5.93
C ASN A 146 4.03 5.75 -4.61
N TRP A 147 5.27 5.29 -4.56
CA TRP A 147 5.82 4.63 -3.39
C TRP A 147 6.15 5.65 -2.29
N LEU A 148 6.49 6.89 -2.65
CA LEU A 148 6.71 7.96 -1.66
C LEU A 148 5.42 8.37 -0.95
N SER A 149 4.32 8.55 -1.68
CA SER A 149 3.02 8.91 -1.09
C SER A 149 2.49 7.76 -0.23
N ALA A 150 2.60 6.52 -0.72
CA ALA A 150 2.19 5.33 0.02
C ALA A 150 3.04 5.11 1.28
N LEU A 151 4.36 5.33 1.21
CA LEU A 151 5.25 5.31 2.38
C LEU A 151 4.92 6.41 3.38
N GLY A 152 4.67 7.63 2.90
CA GLY A 152 4.28 8.76 3.75
C GLY A 152 2.96 8.49 4.47
N LEU A 153 1.98 7.94 3.76
CA LEU A 153 0.71 7.50 4.35
C LEU A 153 0.93 6.40 5.39
N PHE A 154 1.77 5.40 5.10
CA PHE A 154 2.14 4.34 6.05
C PHE A 154 2.80 4.89 7.31
N ALA A 155 3.77 5.80 7.18
CA ALA A 155 4.43 6.40 8.32
C ALA A 155 3.45 7.22 9.17
N TYR A 156 2.55 7.96 8.51
CA TYR A 156 1.51 8.74 9.20
C TYR A 156 0.51 7.84 9.93
N THR A 157 -0.04 6.81 9.27
CA THR A 157 -0.99 5.89 9.90
C THR A 157 -0.36 5.10 11.03
N ARG A 158 0.90 4.65 10.90
CA ARG A 158 1.62 3.97 11.97
C ARG A 158 1.86 4.87 13.18
N TYR A 159 2.18 6.14 12.94
CA TYR A 159 2.37 7.10 14.02
C TYR A 159 1.05 7.39 14.75
N ASP A 160 -0.03 7.64 14.00
CA ASP A 160 -1.37 7.87 14.52
C ASP A 160 -1.87 6.66 15.33
N GLU A 161 -1.71 5.44 14.79
CA GLU A 161 -2.04 4.19 15.47
C GLU A 161 -1.26 4.00 16.78
N SER A 162 0.02 4.39 16.82
CA SER A 162 0.81 4.26 18.05
C SER A 162 0.32 5.16 19.18
N GLN A 163 -0.24 6.32 18.84
CA GLN A 163 -0.84 7.24 19.79
C GLN A 163 -2.21 6.74 20.26
N ASP A 164 -3.02 6.27 19.32
CA ASP A 164 -4.36 5.75 19.61
C ASP A 164 -4.33 4.42 20.37
N ALA A 165 -3.29 3.60 20.18
CA ALA A 165 -3.10 2.35 20.92
C ALA A 165 -3.02 2.60 22.44
N ALA A 166 -2.54 3.76 22.89
CA ALA A 166 -2.55 4.13 24.31
C ALA A 166 -3.96 4.35 24.88
N ASN A 167 -4.94 4.63 24.00
CA ASN A 167 -6.34 4.87 24.35
C ASN A 167 -7.25 3.70 23.99
N MET A 168 -6.73 2.60 23.43
CA MET A 168 -7.50 1.39 23.13
C MET A 168 -7.41 0.42 24.32
N PHE A 169 -8.57 -0.12 24.73
CA PHE A 169 -8.61 -1.19 25.72
C PHE A 169 -8.60 -2.55 25.04
N ASP A 170 -8.00 -3.55 25.68
CA ASP A 170 -7.99 -4.92 25.20
C ASP A 170 -9.40 -5.53 25.39
N PRO A 171 -10.14 -5.84 24.30
CA PRO A 171 -11.46 -6.44 24.41
C PRO A 171 -11.42 -7.83 25.04
N ALA A 172 -10.30 -8.57 24.97
CA ALA A 172 -10.18 -9.88 25.61
C ALA A 172 -10.09 -9.77 27.14
N GLN A 173 -9.61 -8.63 27.66
CA GLN A 173 -9.57 -8.36 29.10
C GLN A 173 -10.90 -7.79 29.61
N HIS A 174 -11.64 -7.07 28.76
CA HIS A 174 -12.91 -6.45 29.13
C HIS A 174 -14.15 -7.32 28.89
N PHE A 175 -14.08 -8.28 27.95
CA PHE A 175 -15.19 -9.17 27.64
C PHE A 175 -14.81 -10.62 27.92
N THR A 176 -15.41 -11.19 28.95
CA THR A 176 -15.30 -12.62 29.25
C THR A 176 -16.38 -13.37 28.47
N TYR A 177 -15.96 -14.36 27.70
CA TYR A 177 -16.88 -15.33 27.12
C TYR A 177 -17.33 -16.32 28.20
N VAL A 178 -18.64 -16.40 28.43
CA VAL A 178 -19.24 -17.45 29.26
C VAL A 178 -19.78 -18.51 28.32
N ALA A 179 -19.17 -19.69 28.36
CA ALA A 179 -19.64 -20.85 27.63
C ALA A 179 -21.01 -21.28 28.20
N PRO A 180 -22.02 -21.54 27.35
CA PRO A 180 -23.24 -22.22 27.77
C PRO A 180 -22.92 -23.63 28.30
N ASP A 181 -23.76 -24.18 29.18
CA ASP A 181 -23.57 -25.54 29.68
C ASP A 181 -23.65 -26.58 28.54
N GLY A 182 -22.76 -27.58 28.55
CA GLY A 182 -22.80 -28.74 27.64
C GLY A 182 -22.02 -28.60 26.33
N ILE A 183 -21.11 -27.61 26.21
CA ILE A 183 -20.23 -27.46 25.03
C ILE A 183 -18.75 -27.77 25.30
N ASP A 184 -18.43 -28.38 26.44
CA ASP A 184 -17.05 -28.59 26.92
C ASP A 184 -16.19 -29.44 25.96
N ASP A 185 -16.81 -30.31 25.15
CA ASP A 185 -16.14 -31.15 24.15
C ASP A 185 -16.16 -30.55 22.72
N THR A 186 -16.46 -29.25 22.57
CA THR A 186 -16.54 -28.59 21.25
C THR A 186 -15.20 -27.96 20.85
N TYR A 187 -14.63 -28.43 19.74
CA TYR A 187 -13.43 -27.83 19.14
C TYR A 187 -13.78 -27.06 17.87
N VAL A 188 -13.37 -25.80 17.81
CA VAL A 188 -13.47 -24.96 16.61
C VAL A 188 -12.08 -24.75 16.04
N VAL A 189 -11.88 -25.17 14.80
CA VAL A 189 -10.65 -24.91 14.06
C VAL A 189 -10.94 -23.84 13.02
N PHE A 190 -10.25 -22.71 13.11
CA PHE A 190 -10.33 -21.64 12.14
C PHE A 190 -9.10 -21.65 11.24
N ILE A 191 -9.30 -21.94 9.95
CA ILE A 191 -8.24 -22.02 8.95
C ILE A 191 -8.27 -20.74 8.12
N ILE A 192 -7.21 -19.94 8.18
CA ILE A 192 -7.04 -18.75 7.35
C ILE A 192 -6.24 -19.17 6.11
N GLY A 193 -6.90 -19.19 4.96
CA GLY A 193 -6.25 -19.45 3.68
C GLY A 193 -5.38 -18.28 3.23
N GLU A 194 -4.43 -18.57 2.32
CA GLU A 194 -3.50 -17.57 1.80
C GLU A 194 -4.03 -16.91 0.52
N THR A 195 -3.76 -17.50 -0.64
CA THR A 195 -4.11 -16.94 -1.97
C THR A 195 -5.10 -17.83 -2.73
N THR A 196 -5.86 -18.67 -2.03
CA THR A 196 -6.82 -19.56 -2.69
C THR A 196 -8.01 -18.76 -3.21
N ARG A 197 -8.25 -18.84 -4.52
CA ARG A 197 -9.40 -18.19 -5.17
C ARG A 197 -10.54 -19.19 -5.37
N TRP A 198 -11.76 -18.73 -5.08
CA TRP A 198 -12.95 -19.57 -5.18
C TRP A 198 -13.22 -20.06 -6.61
N ASP A 199 -12.84 -19.28 -7.64
CA ASP A 199 -13.07 -19.59 -9.05
C ASP A 199 -12.20 -20.74 -9.58
N HIS A 200 -11.21 -21.20 -8.80
CA HIS A 200 -10.36 -22.35 -9.11
C HIS A 200 -10.60 -23.54 -8.16
N MET A 201 -11.71 -23.56 -7.42
CA MET A 201 -12.08 -24.66 -6.53
C MET A 201 -13.09 -25.59 -7.22
N GLY A 202 -12.74 -26.87 -7.40
CA GLY A 202 -13.59 -27.87 -8.07
C GLY A 202 -14.98 -28.01 -7.42
N MET A 203 -15.02 -28.00 -6.08
CA MET A 203 -16.26 -28.01 -5.28
C MET A 203 -17.18 -26.80 -5.51
N LEU A 204 -16.69 -25.72 -6.14
CA LEU A 204 -17.45 -24.53 -6.50
C LEU A 204 -17.74 -24.44 -8.02
N GLY A 205 -17.47 -25.50 -8.77
CA GLY A 205 -17.81 -25.60 -10.21
C GLY A 205 -16.65 -25.33 -11.17
N TYR A 206 -15.39 -25.32 -10.69
CA TYR A 206 -14.23 -25.26 -11.58
C TYR A 206 -14.08 -26.55 -12.40
N GLU A 207 -13.68 -26.44 -13.67
CA GLU A 207 -13.63 -27.56 -14.62
C GLU A 207 -12.71 -28.72 -14.17
N ARG A 208 -11.64 -28.39 -13.42
CA ARG A 208 -10.72 -29.38 -12.87
C ARG A 208 -11.04 -29.66 -11.41
N ASP A 209 -11.04 -30.94 -11.02
CA ASP A 209 -11.19 -31.33 -9.61
C ASP A 209 -9.91 -31.00 -8.81
N THR A 210 -9.88 -29.77 -8.27
CA THR A 210 -8.80 -29.26 -7.41
C THR A 210 -9.06 -29.53 -5.92
N THR A 211 -10.25 -30.02 -5.55
CA THR A 211 -10.66 -30.25 -4.17
C THR A 211 -11.19 -31.68 -3.93
N PRO A 212 -10.49 -32.73 -4.36
CA PRO A 212 -11.00 -34.11 -4.37
C PRO A 212 -11.17 -34.74 -2.98
N LYS A 213 -10.48 -34.19 -1.96
CA LYS A 213 -10.60 -34.63 -0.57
C LYS A 213 -11.75 -33.93 0.13
N LEU A 214 -11.82 -32.60 -0.02
CA LEU A 214 -12.90 -31.78 0.55
C LEU A 214 -14.27 -32.19 0.01
N SER A 215 -14.38 -32.52 -1.27
CA SER A 215 -15.66 -32.96 -1.87
C SER A 215 -16.23 -34.26 -1.28
N LYS A 216 -15.41 -35.03 -0.54
CA LYS A 216 -15.82 -36.29 0.12
C LYS A 216 -16.22 -36.10 1.58
N GLU A 217 -15.98 -34.92 2.15
CA GLU A 217 -16.31 -34.65 3.54
C GLU A 217 -17.82 -34.53 3.74
N LYS A 218 -18.33 -35.21 4.76
CA LYS A 218 -19.75 -35.17 5.11
C LYS A 218 -20.06 -33.87 5.84
N ASN A 219 -21.24 -33.29 5.59
CA ASN A 219 -21.70 -32.03 6.20
C ASN A 219 -20.85 -30.79 5.85
N LEU A 220 -20.15 -30.81 4.71
CA LEU A 220 -19.42 -29.66 4.21
C LEU A 220 -20.39 -28.62 3.62
N VAL A 221 -20.27 -27.37 4.08
CA VAL A 221 -20.97 -26.23 3.50
C VAL A 221 -19.95 -25.35 2.78
N ALA A 222 -20.09 -25.24 1.46
CA ALA A 222 -19.21 -24.42 0.63
C ALA A 222 -19.86 -23.07 0.34
N PHE A 223 -19.15 -21.98 0.63
CA PHE A 223 -19.60 -20.63 0.34
C PHE A 223 -18.78 -20.06 -0.82
N ARG A 224 -19.47 -19.52 -1.82
CA ARG A 224 -18.85 -18.76 -2.91
C ARG A 224 -18.72 -17.29 -2.46
N GLY A 225 -17.53 -16.93 -1.99
CA GLY A 225 -17.24 -15.55 -1.58
C GLY A 225 -16.91 -14.68 -2.79
N GLU A 226 -17.82 -13.81 -3.19
CA GLU A 226 -17.53 -12.77 -4.18
C GLU A 226 -16.90 -11.56 -3.49
N VAL A 227 -15.63 -11.28 -3.80
CA VAL A 227 -14.89 -10.14 -3.25
C VAL A 227 -14.40 -9.28 -4.41
N LEU A 228 -14.53 -7.96 -4.28
CA LEU A 228 -14.02 -6.99 -5.24
C LEU A 228 -12.48 -7.08 -5.34
N ARG A 229 -12.00 -7.07 -6.59
CA ARG A 229 -10.73 -7.61 -7.11
C ARG A 229 -9.41 -7.00 -6.61
N TYR A 230 -9.40 -6.17 -5.56
CA TYR A 230 -8.22 -5.35 -5.19
C TYR A 230 -7.84 -5.38 -3.70
N LEU A 231 -7.96 -6.52 -3.03
CA LEU A 231 -7.46 -6.66 -1.67
C LEU A 231 -6.11 -7.36 -1.64
N ASP A 232 -5.14 -6.65 -1.07
CA ASP A 232 -3.90 -7.23 -0.57
C ASP A 232 -4.20 -8.11 0.64
N GLN A 233 -3.47 -9.21 0.78
CA GLN A 233 -3.70 -10.24 1.79
C GLN A 233 -3.53 -9.70 3.21
N ALA A 234 -2.55 -8.82 3.41
CA ALA A 234 -2.34 -8.13 4.68
C ALA A 234 -3.56 -7.27 5.07
N VAL A 235 -4.21 -6.64 4.09
CA VAL A 235 -5.39 -5.79 4.31
C VAL A 235 -6.63 -6.64 4.58
N ALA A 236 -6.78 -7.77 3.89
CA ALA A 236 -7.88 -8.70 4.09
C ALA A 236 -7.84 -9.36 5.48
N ALA A 237 -6.67 -9.87 5.89
CA ALA A 237 -6.49 -10.48 7.22
C ALA A 237 -6.77 -9.48 8.35
N LEU A 238 -6.29 -8.24 8.20
CA LEU A 238 -6.55 -7.18 9.17
C LEU A 238 -8.06 -6.87 9.29
N HIS A 239 -8.80 -6.79 8.18
CA HIS A 239 -10.23 -6.50 8.22
C HIS A 239 -11.08 -7.66 8.77
N VAL A 240 -10.67 -8.90 8.54
CA VAL A 240 -11.39 -10.08 9.05
C VAL A 240 -11.24 -10.20 10.57
N CYS A 241 -10.05 -9.92 11.09
CA CYS A 241 -9.75 -10.14 12.51
C CYS A 241 -9.91 -8.88 13.38
N ALA A 242 -9.80 -7.67 12.82
CA ALA A 242 -9.81 -6.44 13.60
C ALA A 242 -11.14 -5.67 13.48
N ARG A 243 -11.81 -5.46 14.61
CA ARG A 243 -12.83 -4.42 14.76
C ARG A 243 -12.28 -3.32 15.66
N ARG A 244 -11.90 -2.18 15.09
CA ARG A 244 -11.46 -1.01 15.88
C ARG A 244 -12.67 -0.36 16.55
N ARG A 245 -12.61 -0.11 17.86
CA ARG A 245 -13.61 0.67 18.59
C ARG A 245 -12.90 1.76 19.38
N HIS A 246 -13.22 3.02 19.09
CA HIS A 246 -12.77 4.16 19.91
C HIS A 246 -13.59 4.23 21.21
N VAL A 247 -12.94 4.65 22.30
CA VAL A 247 -13.60 4.88 23.59
C VAL A 247 -14.59 6.05 23.42
N GLY A 248 -15.90 5.78 23.56
CA GLY A 248 -16.93 6.83 23.68
C GLY A 248 -18.10 6.84 22.68
N GLN A 249 -18.19 5.93 21.69
CA GLN A 249 -19.37 5.87 20.79
C GLN A 249 -20.53 5.04 21.38
N PRO A 250 -21.77 5.57 21.42
CA PRO A 250 -22.93 4.85 21.96
C PRO A 250 -23.33 3.66 21.09
N ALA A 251 -23.73 2.57 21.76
CA ALA A 251 -24.09 1.28 21.17
C ALA A 251 -25.47 1.30 20.50
N ALA A 252 -25.61 1.95 19.35
CA ALA A 252 -26.78 1.77 18.49
C ALA A 252 -26.48 0.69 17.43
N HIS A 253 -27.19 -0.44 17.53
CA HIS A 253 -27.04 -1.69 16.76
C HIS A 253 -25.76 -2.51 17.02
N ALA A 254 -25.79 -3.19 18.16
CA ALA A 254 -24.87 -4.27 18.50
C ALA A 254 -25.16 -5.54 17.65
N GLU A 255 -24.43 -5.71 16.54
CA GLU A 255 -24.13 -7.06 16.05
C GLU A 255 -22.79 -7.51 16.67
N LYS A 256 -22.85 -8.56 17.51
CA LYS A 256 -21.72 -9.14 18.25
C LYS A 256 -20.70 -9.72 17.27
N SER A 257 -19.53 -9.09 17.13
CA SER A 257 -18.35 -9.78 16.58
C SER A 257 -17.88 -10.81 17.61
N ARG A 258 -17.96 -12.09 17.24
CA ARG A 258 -17.96 -13.25 18.16
C ARG A 258 -16.58 -13.92 18.29
N ILE A 259 -15.50 -13.28 17.84
CA ILE A 259 -14.19 -13.92 17.68
C ILE A 259 -13.12 -13.00 18.29
N SER A 260 -12.48 -13.47 19.37
CA SER A 260 -11.23 -12.95 19.90
C SER A 260 -10.14 -13.93 19.45
N LEU A 261 -9.30 -13.53 18.50
CA LEU A 261 -8.15 -14.31 18.07
C LEU A 261 -6.91 -13.77 18.78
N ARG A 262 -6.21 -14.64 19.51
CA ARG A 262 -4.80 -14.42 19.82
C ARG A 262 -4.02 -14.81 18.56
N CYS A 263 -3.47 -13.81 17.87
CA CYS A 263 -2.37 -14.03 16.93
C CYS A 263 -1.06 -14.22 17.71
#